data_AF-A0A7X1N8D1-F1
#
_entry.id   AF-A0A7X1N8D1-F1
#
_cell.length_a   1.000
_cell.length_b   1.000
_cell.length_c   1.000
_cell.angle_alpha   90.00
_cell.angle_beta   90.00
_cell.angle_gamma   90.00
#
_symmetry.space_group_name_H-M   'P 1'
#
loop_
_entity.id
_entity.type
_entity.pdbx_description
1 polymer ?
#
loop_
_entity_poly.entity_id
_entity_poly.type
_entity_poly.pdbx_seq_one_letter_code
_entity_poly.pdbx_strand_id
1 'polypeptide(L)'
;MSADVFHFVIEQGSDWPRQVVIKNDDGTVIKLVGASAQLQVRAAPGNTQTVVALSTSDGSMTLDGPNGKLSWNLPGAQTAAISIPAVLPVPLGPKGSGYLLGGYDLLVKDGSGRLIKYLTGNVYLIPDYTRPF
;
A
#
# COMPACT_ATOMS: atom_id res chain seq x y z
N MET A 1 14.04 -12.62 8.76
CA MET A 1 12.91 -11.69 9.00
C MET A 1 11.87 -11.99 7.94
N SER A 2 10.70 -12.48 8.35
CA SER A 2 9.53 -12.57 7.46
C SER A 2 8.87 -11.20 7.38
N ALA A 3 8.21 -10.89 6.27
CA ALA A 3 7.39 -9.68 6.19
C ALA A 3 6.16 -9.83 7.10
N ASP A 4 5.75 -8.75 7.75
CA ASP A 4 4.49 -8.73 8.47
C ASP A 4 3.32 -8.67 7.48
N VAL A 5 2.19 -9.26 7.89
CA VAL A 5 0.98 -9.29 7.07
C VAL A 5 0.04 -8.16 7.50
N PHE A 6 -0.28 -7.26 6.57
CA PHE A 6 -1.28 -6.23 6.78
C PHE A 6 -2.17 -6.06 5.56
N HIS A 7 -3.47 -6.06 5.75
CA HIS A 7 -4.43 -5.86 4.68
C HIS A 7 -4.87 -4.40 4.61
N PHE A 8 -4.80 -3.81 3.42
CA PHE A 8 -5.28 -2.46 3.20
C PHE A 8 -6.70 -2.45 2.65
N VAL A 9 -7.46 -1.43 3.05
CA VAL A 9 -8.75 -1.08 2.45
C VAL A 9 -8.64 0.32 1.89
N ILE A 10 -9.05 0.46 0.62
CA ILE A 10 -9.23 1.72 -0.11
C ILE A 10 -10.73 1.97 -0.23
N GLU A 11 -11.15 3.16 0.13
CA GLU A 11 -12.51 3.65 -0.13
C GLU A 11 -12.44 4.44 -1.43
N GLN A 12 -13.15 3.97 -2.46
CA GLN A 12 -13.16 4.60 -3.77
C GLN A 12 -13.69 6.04 -3.65
N GLY A 13 -13.18 6.96 -4.46
CA GLY A 13 -13.61 8.37 -4.44
C GLY A 13 -13.03 9.20 -3.28
N SER A 14 -12.40 8.57 -2.29
CA SER A 14 -11.78 9.24 -1.15
C SER A 14 -10.25 9.19 -1.23
N ASP A 15 -9.61 10.20 -0.64
CA ASP A 15 -8.16 10.20 -0.43
C ASP A 15 -7.75 8.99 0.42
N TRP A 16 -6.62 8.37 0.06
CA TRP A 16 -6.07 7.23 0.77
C TRP A 16 -4.71 7.56 1.40
N PRO A 17 -4.68 8.36 2.50
CA PRO A 17 -3.46 8.66 3.22
C PRO A 17 -3.07 7.48 4.11
N ARG A 18 -1.81 7.09 4.07
CA ARG A 18 -1.24 6.08 4.97
C ARG A 18 0.13 6.50 5.46
N GLN A 19 0.43 6.09 6.69
CA GLN A 19 1.72 6.24 7.32
C GLN A 19 2.10 4.91 7.96
N VAL A 20 3.32 4.45 7.69
CA VAL A 20 3.90 3.25 8.28
C VAL A 20 5.24 3.63 8.90
N VAL A 21 5.52 3.11 10.10
CA VAL A 21 6.80 3.27 10.78
C VAL A 21 7.42 1.89 10.94
N ILE A 22 8.64 1.72 10.42
CA ILE A 22 9.37 0.46 10.48
C ILE A 22 10.13 0.38 11.81
N LYS A 23 9.91 -0.71 12.55
CA LYS A 23 10.50 -0.95 13.86
C LYS A 23 11.09 -2.35 13.96
N ASN A 24 12.05 -2.53 14.85
CA ASN A 24 12.49 -3.84 15.32
C ASN A 24 11.43 -4.42 16.28
N ASP A 25 11.55 -5.71 16.59
CA ASP A 25 10.66 -6.42 17.52
C ASP A 25 10.66 -5.82 18.93
N ASP A 26 11.73 -5.13 19.32
CA ASP A 26 11.85 -4.39 20.58
C ASP A 26 11.17 -3.00 20.57
N GLY A 27 10.53 -2.64 19.44
CA GLY A 27 9.84 -1.36 19.24
C GLY A 27 10.74 -0.19 18.86
N THR A 28 12.06 -0.39 18.75
CA THR A 28 12.99 0.65 18.29
C THR A 28 12.82 0.92 16.80
N VAL A 29 12.92 2.19 16.40
CA VAL A 29 12.77 2.59 14.99
C VAL A 29 13.98 2.12 14.17
N ILE A 30 13.73 1.48 13.03
CA ILE A 30 14.76 1.18 12.05
C ILE A 30 14.98 2.42 11.19
N LYS A 31 16.18 3.01 11.28
CA LYS A 31 16.56 4.15 10.45
C LYS A 31 16.73 3.72 9.00
N LEU A 32 16.09 4.43 8.09
CA LEU A 32 16.08 4.18 6.65
C LEU A 32 16.77 5.32 5.87
N VAL A 33 17.78 5.95 6.47
CA VAL A 33 18.53 7.04 5.82
C VAL A 33 19.20 6.52 4.53
N GLY A 34 18.96 7.21 3.42
CA GLY A 34 19.46 6.83 2.09
C GLY A 34 18.74 5.65 1.44
N ALA A 35 17.65 5.15 2.03
CA ALA A 35 16.86 4.08 1.44
C ALA A 35 15.88 4.61 0.37
N SER A 36 15.34 3.70 -0.44
CA SER A 36 14.17 3.93 -1.29
C SER A 36 13.12 2.85 -1.04
N ALA A 37 11.85 3.15 -1.34
CA ALA A 37 10.76 2.22 -1.12
C ALA A 37 9.78 2.18 -2.29
N GLN A 38 9.11 1.05 -2.45
CA GLN A 38 8.04 0.85 -3.42
C GLN A 38 6.96 -0.11 -2.90
N LEU A 39 5.73 0.13 -3.32
CA LEU A 39 4.57 -0.73 -3.11
C LEU A 39 3.82 -0.85 -4.43
N GLN A 40 3.56 -2.09 -4.86
CA GLN A 40 2.78 -2.35 -6.06
C GLN A 40 1.66 -3.34 -5.75
N VAL A 41 0.44 -2.97 -6.11
CA VAL A 41 -0.74 -3.84 -6.04
C VAL A 41 -0.93 -4.51 -7.38
N ARG A 42 -0.96 -5.84 -7.39
CA ARG A 42 -1.15 -6.66 -8.59
C ARG A 42 -2.25 -7.68 -8.34
N ALA A 43 -3.14 -7.85 -9.33
CA ALA A 43 -4.26 -8.79 -9.23
C ALA A 43 -3.82 -10.25 -9.06
N ALA A 44 -2.65 -10.61 -9.58
CA ALA A 44 -2.05 -11.94 -9.44
C ALA A 44 -0.52 -11.85 -9.37
N PRO A 45 0.16 -12.81 -8.71
CA PRO A 45 1.62 -12.90 -8.73
C PRO A 45 2.15 -12.96 -10.17
N GLY A 46 3.17 -12.15 -10.47
CA GLY A 46 3.80 -12.11 -11.80
C GLY A 46 3.01 -11.36 -12.89
N ASN A 47 1.78 -10.91 -12.62
CA ASN A 47 1.07 -10.03 -13.56
C ASN A 47 1.86 -8.73 -13.73
N THR A 48 2.18 -8.31 -14.95
CA THR A 48 2.97 -7.10 -15.23
C THR A 48 2.20 -5.80 -15.04
N GLN A 49 0.87 -5.84 -15.13
CA GLN A 49 0.02 -4.68 -14.89
C GLN A 49 -0.18 -4.44 -13.39
N THR A 50 0.06 -3.21 -12.96
CA THR A 50 -0.15 -2.75 -11.58
C THR A 50 -1.44 -1.97 -11.49
N VAL A 51 -2.27 -2.28 -10.48
CA VAL A 51 -3.50 -1.55 -10.17
C VAL A 51 -3.17 -0.25 -9.43
N VAL A 52 -2.22 -0.33 -8.49
CA VAL A 52 -1.65 0.80 -7.77
C VAL A 52 -0.13 0.60 -7.77
N ALA A 53 0.61 1.68 -8.04
CA ALA A 53 2.06 1.71 -7.92
C ALA A 53 2.43 2.96 -7.13
N LEU A 54 3.18 2.76 -6.06
CA LEU A 54 3.69 3.82 -5.21
C LEU A 54 5.20 3.66 -5.06
N SER A 55 5.96 4.73 -5.17
CA SER A 55 7.40 4.69 -4.91
C SER A 55 7.96 6.01 -4.41
N THR A 56 9.09 5.93 -3.73
CA THR A 56 9.85 7.13 -3.35
C THR A 56 10.54 7.76 -4.55
N SER A 57 10.74 7.01 -5.63
CA SER A 57 11.37 7.50 -6.87
C SER A 57 10.45 8.36 -7.73
N ASP A 58 9.14 8.06 -7.75
CA ASP A 58 8.14 8.83 -8.50
C ASP A 58 7.45 9.91 -7.63
N GLY A 59 7.75 9.96 -6.34
CA GLY A 59 7.23 10.94 -5.39
C GLY A 59 5.83 10.63 -4.84
N SER A 60 5.18 9.55 -5.26
CA SER A 60 3.89 9.12 -4.70
C SER A 60 4.00 8.55 -3.28
N MET A 61 5.22 8.19 -2.87
CA MET A 61 5.58 7.83 -1.50
C MET A 61 6.70 8.74 -0.99
N THR A 62 6.60 9.16 0.26
CA THR A 62 7.61 9.94 0.97
C THR A 62 8.30 9.08 2.02
N LEU A 63 9.61 9.26 2.18
CA LEU A 63 10.42 8.58 3.18
C LEU A 63 11.08 9.60 4.10
N ASP A 64 10.71 9.53 5.38
CA ASP A 64 11.39 10.20 6.47
C ASP A 64 12.39 9.20 7.09
N GLY A 65 13.59 9.16 6.50
CA GLY A 65 14.63 8.17 6.78
C GLY A 65 15.07 8.09 8.25
N PRO A 66 15.37 9.21 8.94
CA PRO A 66 15.74 9.18 10.35
C PRO A 66 14.67 8.58 11.27
N ASN A 67 13.39 8.74 10.91
CA ASN A 67 12.26 8.22 11.66
C ASN A 67 11.71 6.88 11.13
N GLY A 68 12.37 6.27 10.15
CA GLY A 68 11.95 4.99 9.56
C GLY A 68 10.52 5.01 9.03
N LYS A 69 10.04 6.16 8.58
CA LYS A 69 8.63 6.42 8.32
C LYS A 69 8.38 6.60 6.83
N LEU A 70 7.45 5.79 6.31
CA LEU A 70 6.94 5.88 4.94
C LEU A 70 5.53 6.45 4.97
N SER A 71 5.24 7.41 4.11
CA SER A 71 3.89 7.98 3.97
C SER A 71 3.51 8.14 2.51
N TRP A 72 2.25 7.88 2.17
CA TRP A 72 1.71 8.08 0.82
C TRP A 72 0.27 8.57 0.89
N ASN A 73 -0.18 9.21 -0.18
CA ASN A 73 -1.59 9.57 -0.37
C ASN A 73 -1.98 9.29 -1.82
N LEU A 74 -2.93 8.39 -2.04
CA LEU A 74 -3.56 8.23 -3.36
C LEU A 74 -4.81 9.12 -3.39
N PRO A 75 -4.87 10.19 -4.21
CA PRO A 75 -5.99 11.12 -4.19
C PRO A 75 -7.32 10.47 -4.56
N GLY A 76 -8.43 11.03 -4.10
CA GLY A 76 -9.79 10.56 -4.36
C GLY A 76 -10.11 10.40 -5.84
N ALA A 77 -9.61 11.29 -6.70
CA ALA A 77 -9.75 11.17 -8.15
C ALA A 77 -9.06 9.91 -8.71
N GLN A 78 -7.92 9.50 -8.13
CA GLN A 78 -7.21 8.29 -8.53
C GLN A 78 -7.86 7.04 -7.93
N THR A 79 -8.33 7.08 -6.69
CA THR A 79 -9.07 5.95 -6.10
C THR A 79 -10.39 5.73 -6.83
N ALA A 80 -11.09 6.79 -7.24
CA ALA A 80 -12.29 6.75 -8.08
C ALA A 80 -12.06 6.03 -9.42
N ALA A 81 -10.87 6.21 -10.01
CA ALA A 81 -10.52 5.60 -11.30
C ALA A 81 -10.16 4.10 -11.20
N ILE A 82 -10.07 3.52 -10.01
CA ILE A 82 -9.80 2.08 -9.84
C ILE A 82 -11.01 1.27 -10.29
N SER A 83 -10.84 0.45 -11.33
CA SER A 83 -11.89 -0.45 -11.80
C SER A 83 -12.27 -1.49 -10.75
N ILE A 84 -13.57 -1.69 -10.57
CA ILE A 84 -14.10 -2.77 -9.71
C ILE A 84 -13.83 -4.12 -10.40
N PRO A 85 -13.12 -5.06 -9.76
CA PRO A 85 -12.89 -6.38 -10.32
C PRO A 85 -14.19 -7.18 -10.47
N ALA A 86 -14.30 -7.98 -11.54
CA ALA A 86 -15.46 -8.85 -11.81
C ALA A 86 -15.43 -10.13 -10.94
N VAL A 87 -15.35 -9.95 -9.63
CA VAL A 87 -15.35 -11.02 -8.61
C VAL A 87 -16.43 -10.73 -7.57
N LEU A 88 -16.84 -11.74 -6.81
CA LEU A 88 -17.76 -11.52 -5.70
C LEU A 88 -17.11 -10.67 -4.60
N PRO A 89 -17.86 -9.73 -3.99
CA PRO A 89 -17.35 -8.96 -2.87
C PRO A 89 -17.14 -9.88 -1.66
N VAL A 90 -16.13 -9.56 -0.85
CA VAL A 90 -15.79 -10.27 0.39
C VAL A 90 -16.20 -9.43 1.60
N PRO A 91 -16.67 -10.05 2.70
CA PRO A 91 -16.90 -9.33 3.96
C PRO A 91 -15.58 -8.80 4.54
N LEU A 92 -15.58 -7.53 4.95
CA LEU A 92 -14.46 -6.80 5.57
C LEU A 92 -14.78 -6.41 7.03
N GLY A 93 -15.62 -7.22 7.70
CA GLY A 93 -16.07 -6.99 9.07
C GLY A 93 -16.86 -5.68 9.20
N PRO A 94 -16.50 -4.76 10.12
CA PRO A 94 -17.28 -3.55 10.37
C PRO A 94 -17.29 -2.58 9.19
N LYS A 95 -16.39 -2.76 8.21
CA LYS A 95 -16.34 -1.94 6.99
C LYS A 95 -17.33 -2.39 5.90
N GLY A 96 -18.16 -3.40 6.16
CA GLY A 96 -19.11 -3.93 5.17
C GLY A 96 -18.43 -4.91 4.22
N SER A 97 -18.70 -4.78 2.92
CA SER A 97 -18.14 -5.66 1.88
C SER A 97 -17.30 -4.87 0.88
N GLY A 98 -16.24 -5.48 0.36
CA GLY A 98 -15.39 -4.88 -0.67
C GLY A 98 -14.85 -5.91 -1.65
N TYR A 99 -14.11 -5.46 -2.66
CA TYR A 99 -13.57 -6.30 -3.73
C TYR A 99 -12.06 -6.46 -3.56
N LEU A 100 -11.55 -7.68 -3.71
CA LEU A 100 -10.11 -7.93 -3.71
C LEU A 100 -9.48 -7.33 -4.98
N LEU A 101 -8.64 -6.31 -4.82
CA LEU A 101 -7.86 -5.74 -5.93
C LEU A 101 -6.64 -6.60 -6.26
N GLY A 102 -6.06 -7.23 -5.26
CA GLY A 102 -4.87 -8.06 -5.42
C GLY A 102 -3.96 -8.07 -4.20
N GLY A 103 -2.78 -8.65 -4.39
CA GLY A 103 -1.71 -8.68 -3.39
C GLY A 103 -0.72 -7.54 -3.58
N TYR A 104 -0.02 -7.20 -2.50
CA TYR A 104 1.08 -6.23 -2.51
C TYR A 104 2.26 -6.70 -1.65
N ASP A 105 3.42 -6.14 -1.96
CA ASP A 105 4.59 -6.15 -1.10
C ASP A 105 5.09 -4.72 -0.90
N LEU A 106 5.45 -4.34 0.32
CA LEU A 106 6.22 -3.14 0.62
C LEU A 106 7.70 -3.51 0.65
N LEU A 107 8.41 -3.10 -0.39
CA LEU A 107 9.83 -3.33 -0.55
C LEU A 107 10.60 -2.06 -0.21
N VAL A 108 11.62 -2.19 0.62
CA VAL A 108 12.59 -1.13 0.92
C VAL A 108 13.96 -1.58 0.45
N LYS A 109 14.62 -0.76 -0.34
CA LYS A 109 16.03 -0.91 -0.71
C LYS A 109 16.85 -0.01 0.20
N ASP A 110 17.68 -0.57 1.07
CA ASP A 110 18.52 0.23 1.96
C ASP A 110 19.68 0.91 1.22
N GLY A 111 20.44 1.76 1.92
CA GLY A 111 21.57 2.49 1.34
C GLY A 111 22.72 1.61 0.84
N SER A 112 22.76 0.31 1.23
CA SER A 112 23.71 -0.67 0.70
C SER A 112 23.21 -1.36 -0.57
N GLY A 113 21.94 -1.13 -0.93
CA GLY A 113 21.28 -1.74 -2.06
C GLY A 113 20.56 -3.05 -1.73
N ARG A 114 20.54 -3.49 -0.48
CA ARG A 114 19.82 -4.70 -0.06
C ARG A 114 18.32 -4.44 -0.07
N LEU A 115 17.58 -5.36 -0.70
CA LEU A 115 16.12 -5.35 -0.71
C LEU A 115 15.57 -6.12 0.49
N ILE A 116 14.65 -5.47 1.21
CA ILE A 116 13.95 -6.02 2.36
C ILE A 116 12.45 -5.86 2.13
N LYS A 117 11.71 -6.96 2.33
CA LYS A 117 10.25 -6.93 2.33
C LYS A 117 9.77 -6.76 3.76
N TYR A 118 9.13 -5.63 4.06
CA TYR A 118 8.66 -5.32 5.41
C TYR A 118 7.18 -5.64 5.62
N LEU A 119 6.34 -5.32 4.64
CA LEU A 119 4.91 -5.64 4.67
C LEU A 119 4.52 -6.45 3.44
N THR A 120 3.52 -7.30 3.62
CA THR A 120 2.83 -7.99 2.54
C THR A 120 1.35 -8.11 2.89
N GLY A 121 0.50 -8.36 1.90
CA GLY A 121 -0.91 -8.63 2.14
C GLY A 121 -1.77 -8.36 0.93
N ASN A 122 -3.06 -8.21 1.21
CA ASN A 122 -4.07 -7.92 0.20
C ASN A 122 -4.53 -6.46 0.28
N VAL A 123 -4.95 -5.93 -0.85
CA VAL A 123 -5.64 -4.64 -0.93
C VAL A 123 -7.07 -4.87 -1.38
N TYR A 124 -8.02 -4.28 -0.66
CA TYR A 124 -9.44 -4.32 -0.94
C TYR A 124 -9.96 -2.94 -1.32
N LEU A 125 -10.94 -2.90 -2.23
CA LEU A 125 -11.67 -1.70 -2.62
C LEU A 125 -13.10 -1.76 -2.10
N ILE A 126 -13.53 -0.72 -1.39
CA ILE A 126 -14.95 -0.47 -1.13
C ILE A 126 -15.42 0.53 -2.18
N PRO A 127 -16.42 0.19 -3.02
CA PRO A 127 -16.90 1.09 -4.05
C PRO A 127 -17.63 2.27 -3.43
N ASP A 128 -17.56 3.43 -4.09
CA ASP A 128 -18.41 4.56 -3.76
C ASP A 128 -19.70 4.44 -4.57
N TYR A 129 -20.82 4.71 -3.90
CA TYR A 129 -22.13 4.79 -4.53
C TYR A 129 -22.54 6.24 -4.79
N THR A 130 -21.83 7.20 -4.19
CA THR A 130 -22.05 8.64 -4.34
C THR A 130 -20.95 9.23 -5.21
N ARG A 131 -21.24 10.32 -5.93
CA ARG A 131 -20.17 11.03 -6.65
C ARG A 131 -19.49 12.03 -5.71
N PRO A 132 -18.14 12.12 -5.72
CA PRO A 132 -17.45 13.20 -5.03
C PRO A 132 -17.90 14.56 -5.61
N PHE A 133 -17.90 15.58 -4.74
CA PHE A 133 -18.37 16.94 -5.02
C PHE A 133 -17.50 17.68 -6.05
#